data_AF-A0A3N7H5G4-F1
#
_entry.id   AF-A0A3N7H5G4-F1
#
_cell.length_a   1.000
_cell.length_b   1.000
_cell.length_c   1.000
_cell.angle_alpha   90.00
_cell.angle_beta   90.00
_cell.angle_gamma   90.00
#
_symmetry.space_group_name_H-M   'P 1'
#
loop_
_entity.id
_entity.type
_entity.pdbx_description
1 polymer ?
#
loop_
_entity_poly.entity_id
_entity_poly.type
_entity_poly.pdbx_seq_one_letter_code
_entity_poly.pdbx_strand_id
1 'polypeptide(L)'
;MKLFMENGIEELAKLSMEEIDKEKSSKDDIDVRLKWLGLLHRRKHRHCRFMIRLKLPNGVTTSAQTRYLASVIRKYGKDGWADVTTRQNWQIRGACCLMCQKY
;
A
#
# COMPACT_ATOMS: atom_id res chain seq x y z
N MET A 1 -4.36 -10.96 15.90
CA MET A 1 -2.95 -10.49 15.80
C MET A 1 -2.07 -11.38 14.91
N LYS A 2 -2.62 -12.36 14.16
CA LYS A 2 -1.84 -13.28 13.31
C LYS A 2 -1.04 -12.61 12.17
N LEU A 3 -1.55 -11.50 11.62
CA LEU A 3 -0.87 -10.77 10.55
C LEU A 3 0.54 -10.27 10.91
N PHE A 4 0.80 -10.01 12.19
CA PHE A 4 2.06 -9.44 12.66
C PHE A 4 3.01 -10.49 13.24
N MET A 5 2.48 -11.63 13.69
CA MET A 5 3.23 -12.65 14.45
C MET A 5 3.55 -13.91 13.63
N GLU A 6 2.80 -14.21 12.55
CA GLU A 6 2.86 -15.48 11.82
C GLU A 6 2.93 -15.28 10.28
N ASN A 7 3.74 -14.34 9.78
CA ASN A 7 3.89 -14.05 8.34
C ASN A 7 2.57 -13.84 7.56
N GLY A 8 1.47 -13.51 8.24
CA GLY A 8 0.14 -13.45 7.61
C GLY A 8 0.03 -12.41 6.49
N ILE A 9 0.94 -11.44 6.43
CA ILE A 9 1.04 -10.48 5.30
C ILE A 9 1.55 -11.18 4.03
N GLU A 10 2.49 -12.12 4.15
CA GLU A 10 3.05 -12.84 2.99
C GLU A 10 2.00 -13.76 2.38
N GLU A 11 1.22 -14.45 3.22
CA GLU A 11 0.10 -15.29 2.76
C GLU A 11 -1.00 -14.43 2.12
N LEU A 12 -1.34 -13.29 2.73
CA LEU A 12 -2.30 -12.35 2.15
C LEU A 12 -1.83 -11.77 0.81
N ALA A 13 -0.51 -11.54 0.65
CA ALA A 13 0.06 -11.00 -0.58
C ALA A 13 0.05 -11.99 -1.75
N LYS A 14 -0.07 -13.31 -1.48
CA LYS A 14 -0.17 -14.36 -2.49
C LYS A 14 -1.61 -14.53 -3.02
N LEU A 15 -2.60 -14.16 -2.22
CA LEU A 15 -4.01 -14.29 -2.58
C LEU A 15 -4.42 -13.30 -3.68
N SER A 16 -5.33 -13.72 -4.55
CA SER A 16 -5.91 -12.84 -5.57
C SER A 16 -6.95 -11.91 -4.94
N MET A 17 -7.15 -10.73 -5.55
CA MET A 17 -8.13 -9.76 -5.04
C MET A 17 -9.56 -10.34 -5.02
N GLU A 18 -9.88 -11.20 -5.99
CA GLU A 18 -11.19 -11.85 -6.11
C GLU A 18 -11.46 -12.85 -4.99
N GLU A 19 -10.44 -13.55 -4.51
CA GLU A 19 -10.53 -14.45 -3.35
C GLU A 19 -10.67 -13.64 -2.05
N ILE A 20 -9.99 -12.50 -1.96
CA ILE A 20 -10.02 -11.67 -0.77
C ILE A 20 -11.38 -10.96 -0.61
N ASP A 21 -12.03 -10.56 -1.71
CA ASP A 21 -13.36 -9.95 -1.64
C ASP A 21 -14.49 -10.97 -1.34
N LYS A 22 -14.27 -12.28 -1.58
CA LYS A 22 -15.22 -13.36 -1.24
C LYS A 22 -15.31 -13.61 0.26
N GLU A 23 -14.20 -13.52 0.98
CA GLU A 23 -14.16 -13.73 2.43
C GLU A 23 -14.23 -12.42 3.21
N LYS A 24 -15.23 -12.28 4.08
CA LYS A 24 -15.42 -11.06 4.89
C LYS A 24 -14.24 -10.78 5.82
N SER A 25 -13.59 -11.81 6.38
CA SER A 25 -12.40 -11.68 7.22
C SER A 25 -11.22 -11.07 6.47
N SER A 26 -10.96 -11.57 5.26
CA SER A 26 -9.85 -11.17 4.40
C SER A 26 -10.10 -9.76 3.82
N LYS A 27 -11.36 -9.42 3.57
CA LYS A 27 -11.80 -8.08 3.19
C LYS A 27 -11.52 -7.03 4.28
N ASP A 28 -11.85 -7.37 5.53
CA ASP A 28 -11.55 -6.51 6.68
C ASP A 28 -10.04 -6.38 6.92
N ASP A 29 -9.27 -7.40 6.59
CA ASP A 29 -7.81 -7.34 6.62
C ASP A 29 -7.27 -6.28 5.67
N ILE A 30 -7.75 -6.25 4.43
CA ILE A 30 -7.30 -5.27 3.43
C ILE A 30 -7.81 -3.86 3.71
N ASP A 31 -9.08 -3.69 4.04
CA ASP A 31 -9.68 -2.37 4.15
C ASP A 31 -9.41 -1.68 5.49
N VAL A 32 -9.24 -2.48 6.54
CA VAL A 32 -9.13 -1.99 7.92
C VAL A 32 -7.76 -2.33 8.47
N ARG A 33 -7.37 -3.61 8.56
CA ARG A 33 -6.12 -4.00 9.27
C ARG A 33 -4.85 -3.50 8.58
N LEU A 34 -4.79 -3.45 7.26
CA LEU A 34 -3.65 -2.91 6.50
C LEU A 34 -3.39 -1.42 6.79
N LYS A 35 -4.38 -0.66 7.30
CA LYS A 35 -4.18 0.75 7.69
C LYS A 35 -3.19 0.91 8.83
N TRP A 36 -3.07 -0.08 9.72
CA TRP A 36 -2.06 -0.06 10.79
C TRP A 36 -0.63 -0.13 10.25
N LEU A 37 -0.46 -0.72 9.07
CA LEU A 37 0.81 -0.76 8.34
C LEU A 37 1.00 0.46 7.41
N GLY A 38 0.04 1.38 7.39
CA GLY A 38 0.05 2.54 6.50
C GLY A 38 -0.39 2.24 5.06
N LEU A 39 -0.92 1.04 4.79
CA LEU A 39 -1.46 0.62 3.50
C LEU A 39 -2.96 0.90 3.45
N LEU A 40 -3.35 1.81 2.55
CA LEU A 40 -4.72 2.29 2.40
C LEU A 40 -5.28 1.82 1.06
N HIS A 41 -6.18 0.84 1.09
CA HIS A 41 -6.86 0.36 -0.10
C HIS A 41 -7.85 1.41 -0.65
N ARG A 42 -7.76 1.75 -1.94
CA ARG A 42 -8.68 2.68 -2.62
C ARG A 42 -9.77 1.99 -3.43
N ARG A 43 -10.61 1.15 -2.80
CA ARG A 43 -11.65 0.35 -3.47
C ARG A 43 -12.48 1.10 -4.52
N LYS A 44 -12.95 2.32 -4.23
CA LYS A 44 -13.90 3.07 -5.07
C LYS A 44 -13.28 3.76 -6.30
N HIS A 45 -12.06 4.30 -6.17
CA HIS A 45 -11.44 5.13 -7.23
C HIS A 45 -10.36 4.39 -8.01
N ARG A 46 -9.74 3.35 -7.43
CA ARG A 46 -8.70 2.54 -8.08
C ARG A 46 -8.69 1.14 -7.51
N HIS A 47 -9.32 0.22 -8.24
CA HIS A 47 -9.29 -1.20 -7.88
C HIS A 47 -7.86 -1.72 -7.77
N CYS A 48 -7.65 -2.61 -6.79
CA CYS A 48 -6.39 -3.31 -6.51
C CYS A 48 -5.16 -2.43 -6.23
N ARG A 49 -5.35 -1.14 -5.91
CA ARG A 49 -4.23 -0.22 -5.61
C ARG A 49 -4.29 0.36 -4.22
N PHE A 50 -3.09 0.48 -3.66
CA PHE A 50 -2.85 0.99 -2.33
C PHE A 50 -2.18 2.36 -2.39
N MET A 51 -2.58 3.20 -1.44
CA MET A 51 -1.82 4.36 -1.04
C MET A 51 -0.99 3.96 0.18
N ILE A 52 0.31 4.25 0.16
CA ILE A 52 1.21 4.02 1.28
C ILE A 52 1.47 5.36 1.96
N ARG A 53 1.28 5.42 3.27
CA ARG A 53 1.61 6.58 4.09
C ARG A 53 2.72 6.22 5.06
N LEU A 54 3.81 6.98 5.02
CA LEU A 54 4.96 6.79 5.90
C LEU A 54 4.70 7.41 7.29
N LYS A 55 5.59 7.13 8.24
CA LYS A 55 5.71 7.94 9.47
C LYS A 55 6.97 8.78 9.35
N LEU A 56 6.80 10.10 9.34
CA LEU A 56 7.89 11.04 9.16
C LEU A 56 7.79 12.15 10.23
N PRO A 57 8.53 12.04 11.35
CA PRO A 57 8.53 13.09 12.35
C PRO A 57 9.18 14.36 11.78
N ASN A 58 8.57 15.52 12.02
CA ASN A 58 9.01 16.84 11.54
C ASN A 58 9.20 16.98 10.01
N GLY A 59 8.67 16.05 9.21
CA GLY A 59 8.81 16.13 7.76
C GLY A 59 10.25 15.94 7.24
N VAL A 60 11.18 15.48 8.09
CA VAL A 60 12.60 15.36 7.72
C VAL A 60 12.80 14.10 6.87
N THR A 61 13.31 14.27 5.65
CA THR A 61 13.73 13.17 4.77
C THR A 61 15.18 13.32 4.36
N THR A 62 15.86 12.20 4.13
CA THR A 62 17.19 12.20 3.53
C THR A 62 17.11 12.05 2.00
N SER A 63 18.11 12.53 1.28
CA SER A 63 18.15 12.41 -0.19
C SER A 63 18.11 10.94 -0.66
N ALA A 64 18.66 10.02 0.14
CA ALA A 64 18.61 8.58 -0.12
C ALA A 64 17.18 8.04 -0.02
N GLN A 65 16.43 8.41 1.02
CA GLN A 65 15.03 8.01 1.18
C GLN A 65 14.17 8.54 0.03
N THR A 66 14.32 9.81 -0.34
CA THR A 66 13.55 10.39 -1.45
C THR A 66 13.85 9.70 -2.78
N ARG A 67 15.11 9.38 -3.07
CA ARG A 67 15.48 8.59 -4.26
C ARG A 67 14.89 7.18 -4.23
N TYR A 68 14.84 6.54 -3.06
CA TYR A 68 14.21 5.23 -2.90
C TYR A 68 12.70 5.31 -3.19
N LEU A 69 11.99 6.27 -2.60
CA LEU A 69 10.57 6.50 -2.88
C LEU A 69 10.32 6.72 -4.38
N ALA A 70 11.18 7.52 -5.03
CA ALA A 70 11.14 7.75 -6.48
C ALA A 70 11.34 6.46 -7.30
N SER A 71 12.27 5.58 -6.87
CA SER A 71 12.50 4.29 -7.53
C SER A 71 11.31 3.34 -7.42
N VAL A 72 10.62 3.35 -6.27
CA VAL A 72 9.44 2.53 -6.02
C VAL A 72 8.26 3.00 -6.88
N ILE A 73 7.97 4.31 -6.92
CA ILE A 73 6.88 4.85 -7.75
C ILE A 73 7.13 4.64 -9.24
N ARG A 74 8.39 4.71 -9.68
CA ARG A 74 8.76 4.52 -11.09
C ARG A 74 8.37 3.14 -11.61
N LYS A 75 8.39 2.10 -10.75
CA LYS A 75 7.93 0.74 -11.12
C LYS A 75 6.46 0.67 -11.49
N TYR A 76 5.65 1.62 -11.03
CA TYR A 76 4.21 1.68 -11.31
C TYR A 76 3.83 2.59 -12.48
N GLY A 77 4.81 3.20 -13.17
CA GLY A 77 4.60 3.98 -14.40
C GLY A 77 3.53 5.06 -14.27
N LYS A 78 2.56 5.06 -15.21
CA LYS A 78 1.43 6.02 -15.28
C LYS A 78 0.56 6.08 -14.01
N ASP A 79 0.64 5.04 -13.19
CA ASP A 79 -0.18 4.86 -12.01
C ASP A 79 0.54 5.23 -10.71
N GLY A 80 1.86 5.44 -10.80
CA GLY A 80 2.74 5.79 -9.70
C GLY A 80 2.97 7.29 -9.59
N TRP A 81 2.66 7.85 -8.43
CA TRP A 81 3.08 9.20 -8.06
C TRP A 81 3.17 9.33 -6.55
N ALA A 82 3.72 10.45 -6.08
CA ALA A 82 3.79 10.78 -4.68
C ALA A 82 3.17 12.16 -4.40
N ASP A 83 2.50 12.28 -3.26
CA ASP A 83 1.90 13.53 -2.78
C ASP A 83 2.54 13.94 -1.45
N VAL A 84 2.77 15.24 -1.27
CA VAL A 84 3.09 15.82 0.05
C VAL A 84 1.78 16.16 0.76
N THR A 85 1.65 15.73 2.01
CA THR A 85 0.43 15.92 2.80
C THR A 85 0.48 17.19 3.64
N THR A 86 -0.69 17.65 4.07
CA THR A 86 -0.84 18.78 5.01
C THR A 86 -0.17 18.56 6.37
N ARG A 87 0.23 17.32 6.69
CA ARG A 87 0.99 16.96 7.90
C ARG A 87 2.48 16.74 7.61
N GLN A 88 3.00 17.41 6.58
CA GLN A 88 4.42 17.37 6.18
C GLN A 88 4.95 15.95 5.95
N ASN A 89 4.12 15.07 5.40
CA ASN A 89 4.45 13.66 5.24
C ASN A 89 4.25 13.21 3.80
N TRP A 90 4.97 12.17 3.40
CA TRP A 90 4.90 11.59 2.07
C TRP A 90 3.80 10.54 1.96
N GLN A 91 3.05 10.60 0.86
CA GLN A 91 2.15 9.55 0.43
C GLN A 91 2.58 9.03 -0.93
N ILE A 92 2.77 7.73 -1.04
CA ILE A 92 3.00 7.07 -2.33
C ILE A 92 1.70 6.45 -2.82
N ARG A 93 1.46 6.54 -4.13
CA ARG A 93 0.37 5.85 -4.81
C ARG A 93 0.90 4.98 -5.93
N GLY A 94 0.10 4.00 -6.32
CA GLY A 94 0.42 3.11 -7.42
C GLY A 94 0.83 1.71 -6.96
N ALA A 95 1.08 1.53 -5.66
CA ALA A 95 1.38 0.22 -5.08
C ALA A 95 0.28 -0.79 -5.43
N CYS A 96 0.67 -1.78 -6.22
CA CYS A 96 -0.21 -2.82 -6.74
C CYS A 96 -0.10 -4.07 -5.87
N CYS A 97 -1.21 -4.75 -5.60
CA CYS A 97 -1.14 -6.15 -5.18
C CYS A 97 -0.53 -6.95 -6.34
N LEU A 98 0.38 -7.89 -6.07
CA LEU A 98 1.13 -8.66 -7.07
C LEU A 98 0.23 -9.31 -8.15
N MET A 99 -1.04 -9.53 -7.85
CA MET A 99 -2.00 -10.18 -8.75
C MET A 99 -2.76 -9.24 -9.72
N CYS A 100 -2.67 -7.92 -9.59
CA CYS A 100 -3.33 -6.99 -10.53
C CYS A 100 -2.43 -6.60 -11.73
N GLN A 101 -1.27 -7.23 -11.90
CA GLN A 101 -0.48 -7.15 -13.14
C GLN A 101 -0.99 -8.08 -14.26
N LYS A 102 -2.01 -8.92 -14.00
CA LYS A 102 -2.56 -9.86 -14.98
C LYS A 102 -3.72 -9.34 -15.85
N TYR A 103 -3.99 -8.04 -15.83
CA TYR A 103 -4.92 -7.39 -16.77
C TYR A 103 -4.26 -6.18 -17.44
#